data_AF-A0A182F376-F1
#
_entry.id   AF-A0A182F376-F1
#
_cell.length_a   1.000
_cell.length_b   1.000
_cell.length_c   1.000
_cell.angle_alpha   90.00
_cell.angle_beta   90.00
_cell.angle_gamma   90.00
#
_symmetry.space_group_name_H-M   'P 1'
#
loop_
_entity.id
_entity.type
_entity.pdbx_description
1 polymer ?
#
loop_
_entity_poly.entity_id
_entity_poly.type
_entity_poly.pdbx_seq_one_letter_code
_entity_poly.pdbx_strand_id
1 'polypeptide(L)'
;MEDKLQKLEDQLQKTENIQLQLQNIDSKMQKVENEIQEQRSGQNEILAALQKLNVSELQIRNQEKLHTALETFIRDVERVLRIQNYIVPSSCKDILSTSSASQIYEISVKTDSEPLKVYCEQQAFRGGWIVIQNRYNGSLDFDRGWNEFRDGFGDLDKEFWLGLEKVHLITKARTLSSTGGCCSANKLQLNGTEHKAPLDR
;
A
#
# COMPACT_ATOMS: atom_id res chain seq x y z
N MET A 1 -8.69 -84.02 -56.81
CA MET A 1 -7.95 -84.00 -55.53
C MET A 1 -7.08 -82.75 -55.45
N GLU A 2 -6.45 -82.35 -56.55
CA GLU A 2 -5.58 -81.15 -56.65
C GLU A 2 -6.29 -79.83 -56.29
N ASP A 3 -7.52 -79.57 -56.75
CA ASP A 3 -8.25 -78.33 -56.40
C ASP A 3 -8.47 -78.11 -54.90
N LYS A 4 -8.65 -79.20 -54.14
CA LYS A 4 -8.81 -79.12 -52.68
C LYS A 4 -7.48 -78.83 -52.00
N LEU A 5 -6.38 -79.32 -52.58
CA LEU A 5 -5.03 -79.13 -52.09
C LEU A 5 -4.58 -77.68 -52.30
N GLN A 6 -4.79 -77.12 -53.49
CA GLN A 6 -4.48 -75.72 -53.81
C GLN A 6 -5.22 -74.74 -52.89
N LYS A 7 -6.51 -75.01 -52.62
CA LYS A 7 -7.32 -74.20 -51.72
C LYS A 7 -6.83 -74.24 -50.26
N LEU A 8 -6.23 -75.36 -49.86
CA LEU A 8 -5.63 -75.53 -48.54
C LEU A 8 -4.31 -74.75 -48.44
N GLU A 9 -3.49 -74.79 -49.48
CA GLU A 9 -2.24 -74.00 -49.57
C GLU A 9 -2.52 -72.49 -49.51
N ASP A 10 -3.54 -72.02 -50.24
CA ASP A 10 -3.99 -70.62 -50.20
C ASP A 10 -4.49 -70.20 -48.80
N GLN A 11 -5.16 -71.11 -48.09
CA GLN A 11 -5.59 -70.85 -46.71
C GLN A 11 -4.40 -70.79 -45.76
N LEU A 12 -3.41 -71.67 -45.93
CA LEU A 12 -2.20 -71.71 -45.11
C LEU A 12 -1.40 -70.40 -45.24
N GLN A 13 -1.21 -69.92 -46.47
CA GLN A 13 -0.55 -68.63 -46.73
C GLN A 13 -1.32 -67.45 -46.12
N LYS A 14 -2.66 -67.46 -46.18
CA LYS A 14 -3.47 -66.44 -45.51
C LYS A 14 -3.29 -66.47 -44.00
N THR A 15 -3.22 -67.65 -43.40
CA THR A 15 -3.00 -67.81 -41.95
C THR A 15 -1.62 -67.31 -41.54
N GLU A 16 -0.56 -67.61 -42.29
CA GLU A 16 0.79 -67.08 -42.04
C GLU A 16 0.85 -65.55 -42.13
N ASN A 17 0.19 -64.96 -43.14
CA ASN A 17 0.14 -63.51 -43.28
C ASN A 17 -0.60 -62.83 -42.11
N ILE A 18 -1.70 -63.44 -41.63
CA ILE A 18 -2.41 -62.96 -40.43
C ILE A 18 -1.53 -63.07 -39.19
N GLN A 19 -0.77 -64.15 -39.02
CA GLN A 19 0.16 -64.29 -37.89
C GLN A 19 1.25 -63.20 -37.90
N LEU A 20 1.80 -62.86 -39.06
CA LEU A 20 2.76 -61.75 -39.21
C LEU A 20 2.13 -60.40 -38.84
N GLN A 21 0.87 -60.17 -39.23
CA GLN A 21 0.14 -58.96 -38.83
C GLN A 21 -0.08 -58.90 -37.31
N LEU A 22 -0.44 -60.02 -36.68
CA LEU A 22 -0.61 -60.10 -35.23
C LEU A 22 0.70 -59.80 -34.49
N GLN A 23 1.83 -60.33 -34.94
CA GLN A 23 3.14 -60.02 -34.36
C GLN A 23 3.49 -58.52 -34.47
N ASN A 24 3.20 -57.91 -35.62
CA ASN A 24 3.42 -56.47 -35.81
C ASN A 24 2.51 -55.63 -34.90
N ILE A 25 1.25 -56.03 -34.72
CA ILE A 25 0.32 -55.36 -33.79
C ILE A 25 0.80 -55.50 -32.35
N ASP A 26 1.27 -56.67 -31.94
CA ASP A 26 1.78 -56.91 -30.59
C ASP A 26 2.99 -56.02 -30.29
N SER A 27 3.93 -55.92 -31.25
CA SER A 27 5.08 -55.02 -31.11
C SER A 27 4.68 -53.54 -30.96
N LYS A 28 3.61 -53.12 -31.66
CA LYS A 28 3.07 -51.76 -31.53
C LYS A 28 2.35 -51.57 -30.20
N MET A 29 1.62 -52.58 -29.71
CA MET A 29 0.97 -52.52 -28.39
C MET A 29 2.00 -52.39 -27.27
N GLN A 30 3.06 -53.18 -27.30
CA GLN A 30 4.14 -53.09 -26.31
C GLN A 30 4.79 -51.69 -26.31
N LYS A 31 4.95 -51.08 -27.49
CA LYS A 31 5.47 -49.72 -27.61
C LYS A 31 4.54 -48.70 -26.95
N VAL A 32 3.23 -48.77 -27.24
CA VAL A 32 2.23 -47.89 -26.63
C VAL A 32 2.18 -48.08 -25.12
N GLU A 33 2.31 -49.30 -24.63
CA GLU A 33 2.28 -49.58 -23.20
C GLU A 33 3.47 -48.97 -22.46
N ASN A 34 4.67 -48.99 -23.06
CA ASN A 34 5.84 -48.30 -22.54
C ASN A 34 5.65 -46.77 -22.50
N GLU A 35 5.10 -46.18 -23.57
CA GLU A 35 4.79 -44.75 -23.63
C GLU A 35 3.78 -44.34 -22.54
N ILE A 36 2.76 -45.18 -22.29
CA ILE A 36 1.78 -44.98 -21.21
C ILE A 36 2.46 -45.05 -19.84
N GLN A 37 3.36 -46.01 -19.62
CA GLN A 37 4.08 -46.14 -18.35
C GLN A 37 4.98 -44.92 -18.09
N GLU A 38 5.68 -44.45 -19.12
CA GLU A 38 6.53 -43.25 -19.04
C GLU A 38 5.69 -42.01 -18.70
N GLN A 39 4.56 -41.81 -19.39
CA GLN A 39 3.64 -40.71 -19.11
C GLN A 39 3.06 -40.80 -17.68
N ARG A 40 2.76 -42.00 -17.20
CA ARG A 40 2.25 -42.23 -15.84
C ARG A 40 3.31 -41.94 -14.77
N SER A 41 4.58 -42.26 -15.03
CA SER A 41 5.70 -41.88 -14.17
C SER A 41 5.82 -40.36 -14.06
N GLY A 42 5.79 -39.66 -15.19
CA GLY A 42 5.80 -38.19 -15.21
C GLY A 42 4.62 -37.58 -14.45
N GLN A 43 3.41 -38.16 -14.57
CA GLN A 43 2.25 -37.72 -13.80
C GLN A 43 2.42 -37.89 -12.29
N ASN A 44 3.03 -38.99 -11.84
CA ASN A 44 3.27 -39.24 -10.41
C ASN A 44 4.27 -38.23 -9.82
N GLU A 45 5.31 -37.87 -10.57
CA GLU A 45 6.27 -36.84 -10.15
C GLU A 45 5.62 -35.46 -10.04
N ILE A 46 4.78 -35.09 -11.01
CA ILE A 46 4.00 -33.85 -10.97
C ILE A 46 3.05 -33.85 -9.77
N LEU A 47 2.38 -34.97 -9.49
CA LEU A 47 1.49 -35.10 -8.33
C LEU A 47 2.24 -34.89 -7.01
N ALA A 48 3.44 -35.45 -6.88
CA ALA A 48 4.28 -35.26 -5.70
C ALA A 48 4.75 -33.79 -5.55
N ALA A 49 5.06 -33.11 -6.65
CA ALA A 49 5.40 -31.69 -6.63
C ALA A 49 4.20 -30.82 -6.22
N LEU A 50 2.99 -31.11 -6.73
CA LEU A 50 1.76 -30.40 -6.35
C LEU A 50 1.42 -30.55 -4.87
N GLN A 51 1.64 -31.73 -4.29
CA GLN A 51 1.43 -31.96 -2.86
C GLN A 51 2.36 -31.09 -1.98
N LYS A 52 3.61 -30.86 -2.41
CA LYS A 52 4.56 -30.02 -1.68
C LYS A 52 4.13 -28.55 -1.65
N LEU A 53 3.46 -28.06 -2.69
CA LEU A 53 2.95 -26.68 -2.76
C LEU A 53 1.73 -26.44 -1.84
N ASN A 54 0.95 -27.47 -1.51
CA ASN A 54 -0.20 -27.36 -0.61
C ASN A 54 0.20 -27.13 0.87
N VAL A 55 1.37 -27.65 1.29
CA VAL A 55 1.92 -27.45 2.65
C VAL A 55 2.36 -25.99 2.86
N SER A 56 2.87 -25.32 1.82
CA SER A 56 3.23 -23.90 1.90
C SER A 56 2.03 -22.97 2.10
N GLU A 57 0.82 -23.36 1.69
CA GLU A 57 -0.38 -22.53 1.83
C GLU A 57 -0.80 -22.35 3.31
N LEU A 58 -0.65 -23.39 4.12
CA LEU A 58 -0.88 -23.30 5.58
C LEU A 58 0.14 -22.37 6.25
N GLN A 59 1.38 -22.39 5.76
CA GLN A 59 2.45 -21.54 6.28
C GLN A 59 2.21 -20.06 5.94
N ILE A 60 1.68 -19.77 4.74
CA ILE A 60 1.24 -18.43 4.33
C ILE A 60 0.10 -17.94 5.23
N ARG A 61 -0.95 -18.74 5.46
CA ARG A 61 -2.07 -18.35 6.34
C ARG A 61 -1.61 -18.06 7.77
N ASN A 62 -0.64 -18.84 8.28
CA ASN A 62 -0.07 -18.59 9.60
C ASN A 62 0.74 -17.29 9.63
N GLN A 63 1.49 -16.96 8.57
CA GLN A 63 2.19 -15.68 8.47
C GLN A 63 1.23 -14.48 8.33
N GLU A 64 0.13 -14.60 7.59
CA GLU A 64 -0.88 -13.55 7.45
C GLU A 64 -1.56 -13.23 8.79
N LYS A 65 -1.87 -14.26 9.59
CA LYS A 65 -2.40 -14.07 10.94
C LYS A 65 -1.42 -13.33 11.84
N LEU A 66 -0.13 -13.68 11.78
CA LEU A 66 0.92 -13.02 12.55
C LEU A 66 1.10 -11.56 12.11
N HIS A 67 1.11 -11.30 10.80
CA HIS A 67 1.20 -9.95 10.25
C HIS A 67 0.01 -9.07 10.69
N THR A 68 -1.21 -9.62 10.63
CA THR A 68 -2.41 -8.89 11.05
C THR A 68 -2.40 -8.58 12.55
N ALA A 69 -1.96 -9.55 13.37
CA ALA A 69 -1.81 -9.33 14.80
C ALA A 69 -0.75 -8.26 15.11
N LEU A 70 0.38 -8.28 14.39
CA LEU A 70 1.46 -7.29 14.55
C LEU A 70 0.99 -5.88 14.17
N GLU A 71 0.31 -5.72 13.04
CA GLU A 71 -0.25 -4.43 12.60
C GLU A 71 -1.26 -3.88 13.60
N THR A 72 -2.07 -4.74 14.20
CA THR A 72 -3.02 -4.35 15.24
C THR A 72 -2.30 -3.88 16.50
N PHE A 73 -1.26 -4.62 16.93
CA PHE A 73 -0.44 -4.26 18.07
C PHE A 73 0.29 -2.92 17.88
N ILE A 74 0.87 -2.68 16.69
CA ILE A 74 1.52 -1.40 16.36
C ILE A 74 0.53 -0.24 16.51
N ARG A 75 -0.68 -0.37 15.96
CA ARG A 75 -1.73 0.67 16.08
C ARG A 75 -2.12 0.96 17.52
N ASP A 76 -2.23 -0.08 18.35
CA ASP A 76 -2.58 0.08 19.76
C ASP A 76 -1.43 0.73 20.55
N VAL A 77 -0.18 0.35 20.28
CA VAL A 77 1.01 0.99 20.86
C VAL A 77 1.06 2.47 20.48
N GLU A 78 0.87 2.81 19.20
CA GLU A 78 0.84 4.21 18.78
C GLU A 78 -0.28 5.01 19.47
N ARG A 79 -1.45 4.39 19.70
CA ARG A 79 -2.55 5.03 20.44
C ARG A 79 -2.14 5.36 21.87
N VAL A 80 -1.49 4.42 22.57
CA VAL A 80 -1.00 4.63 23.94
C VAL A 80 0.08 5.72 23.98
N LEU A 81 1.04 5.67 23.06
CA LEU A 81 2.12 6.65 22.98
C LEU A 81 1.61 8.07 22.69
N ARG A 82 0.53 8.21 21.91
CA ARG A 82 -0.16 9.50 21.71
C ARG A 82 -0.85 10.01 22.99
N ILE A 83 -1.49 9.15 23.78
CA ILE A 83 -2.13 9.55 25.06
C ILE A 83 -1.08 9.99 26.09
N GLN A 84 0.07 9.32 26.13
CA GLN A 84 1.18 9.68 27.01
C GLN A 84 1.99 10.88 26.50
N ASN A 85 1.57 11.51 25.39
CA ASN A 85 2.24 12.63 24.74
C ASN A 85 3.69 12.33 24.32
N TYR A 86 4.02 11.05 24.10
CA TYR A 86 5.34 10.58 23.65
C TYR A 86 5.50 10.73 22.13
N ILE A 87 4.39 10.71 21.39
CA ILE A 87 4.35 10.98 19.95
C ILE A 87 3.70 12.34 19.71
N VAL A 88 4.48 13.27 19.17
CA VAL A 88 3.99 14.56 18.68
C VAL A 88 3.23 14.32 17.36
N PRO A 89 2.02 14.88 17.18
CA PRO A 89 1.26 14.70 15.94
C PRO A 89 2.01 15.27 14.73
N SER A 90 1.94 14.59 13.59
CA SER A 90 2.59 15.04 12.36
C SER A 90 1.84 16.16 11.64
N SER A 91 0.55 16.29 11.92
CA SER A 91 -0.32 17.30 11.34
C SER A 91 -1.45 17.66 12.29
N CYS A 92 -2.11 18.81 12.04
CA CYS A 92 -3.34 19.15 12.75
C CYS A 92 -4.45 18.09 12.56
N LYS A 93 -4.42 17.32 11.46
CA LYS A 93 -5.40 16.25 11.23
C LYS A 93 -5.20 15.04 12.14
N ASP A 94 -3.97 14.83 12.62
CA ASP A 94 -3.60 13.69 13.47
C ASP A 94 -3.89 13.95 14.96
N ILE A 95 -4.36 15.15 15.30
CA ILE A 95 -4.81 15.51 16.64
C ILE A 95 -6.13 14.80 16.93
N LEU A 96 -6.15 13.98 17.98
CA LEU A 96 -7.27 13.11 18.35
C LEU A 96 -8.59 13.88 18.51
N SER A 97 -9.60 13.47 17.74
CA SER A 97 -10.87 14.16 17.50
C SER A 97 -11.82 14.31 18.69
N THR A 98 -11.53 13.72 19.84
CA THR A 98 -12.49 13.63 20.96
C THR A 98 -12.74 14.97 21.65
N SER A 99 -11.84 15.96 21.48
CA SER A 99 -12.02 17.34 21.92
C SER A 99 -10.96 18.28 21.32
N SER A 100 -10.75 18.23 19.99
CA SER A 100 -9.74 19.07 19.33
C SER A 100 -10.23 20.53 19.30
N ALA A 101 -9.87 21.32 20.30
CA ALA A 101 -10.11 22.76 20.29
C ALA A 101 -9.30 23.41 19.16
N SER A 102 -9.82 24.48 18.56
CA SER A 102 -9.00 25.31 17.67
C SER A 102 -8.07 26.15 18.53
N GLN A 103 -6.79 25.79 18.56
CA GLN A 103 -5.77 26.40 19.42
C GLN A 103 -4.36 26.13 18.87
N ILE A 104 -3.34 26.61 19.58
CA ILE A 104 -1.94 26.30 19.27
C ILE A 104 -1.61 24.86 19.67
N TYR A 105 -0.98 24.13 18.74
CA TYR A 105 -0.41 22.82 18.97
C TYR A 105 1.04 22.76 18.49
N GLU A 106 1.80 21.82 19.04
CA GLU A 106 3.10 21.42 18.51
C GLU A 106 2.91 20.24 17.55
N ILE A 107 3.47 20.38 16.35
CA ILE A 107 3.46 19.33 15.32
C ILE A 107 4.89 18.98 14.90
N SER A 108 5.16 17.71 14.60
CA SER A 108 6.46 17.26 14.10
C SER A 108 6.36 16.79 12.66
N VAL A 109 6.85 17.60 11.72
CA VAL A 109 6.69 17.35 10.28
C VAL A 109 7.71 16.32 9.74
N LYS A 110 8.78 16.06 10.49
CA LYS A 110 9.75 14.99 10.21
C LYS A 110 10.11 14.29 11.52
N THR A 111 10.27 12.98 11.46
CA THR A 111 11.04 12.22 12.45
C THR A 111 12.40 12.91 12.58
N ASP A 112 12.72 13.43 13.77
CA ASP A 112 13.97 14.14 14.11
C ASP A 112 14.04 15.64 13.79
N SER A 113 12.94 16.31 13.43
CA SER A 113 12.87 17.78 13.45
C SER A 113 12.32 18.31 14.76
N GLU A 114 12.76 19.51 15.16
CA GLU A 114 12.13 20.25 16.26
C GLU A 114 10.62 20.44 15.99
N PRO A 115 9.75 20.24 16.99
CA PRO A 115 8.33 20.49 16.86
C PRO A 115 8.05 21.95 16.48
N LEU A 116 7.14 22.14 15.53
CA LEU A 116 6.65 23.45 15.11
C LEU A 116 5.38 23.80 15.88
N LYS A 117 5.36 24.99 16.49
CA LYS A 117 4.12 25.57 17.01
C LYS A 117 3.28 26.12 15.86
N VAL A 118 2.04 25.67 15.77
CA VAL A 118 1.08 26.07 14.75
C VAL A 118 -0.29 26.27 15.36
N TYR A 119 -1.08 27.20 14.82
CA TYR A 119 -2.50 27.27 15.15
C TYR A 119 -3.26 26.25 14.31
N CYS A 120 -3.92 25.29 14.97
CA CYS A 120 -4.76 24.30 14.30
C CYS A 120 -6.22 24.72 14.36
N GLU A 121 -6.84 24.89 13.19
CA GLU A 121 -8.29 25.07 13.07
C GLU A 121 -8.95 23.68 12.93
N GLN A 122 -9.74 23.32 13.94
CA GLN A 122 -10.34 22.00 14.13
C GLN A 122 -11.86 22.00 14.00
N GLN A 123 -12.50 23.16 14.13
CA GLN A 123 -13.95 23.30 14.13
C GLN A 123 -14.47 23.68 12.73
N ALA A 124 -13.77 24.56 12.03
CA ALA A 124 -14.14 24.99 10.69
C ALA A 124 -13.71 23.98 9.61
N PHE A 125 -14.43 23.94 8.48
CA PHE A 125 -14.03 23.22 7.26
C PHE A 125 -13.60 21.75 7.47
N ARG A 126 -14.29 21.04 8.37
CA ARG A 126 -14.00 19.64 8.78
C ARG A 126 -12.68 19.44 9.52
N GLY A 127 -12.08 20.50 10.04
CA GLY A 127 -10.87 20.45 10.86
C GLY A 127 -9.61 19.98 10.15
N GLY A 128 -8.53 19.91 10.93
CA GLY A 128 -7.21 19.51 10.47
C GLY A 128 -6.48 20.57 9.63
N TRP A 129 -6.81 21.85 9.80
CA TRP A 129 -6.17 22.96 9.10
C TRP A 129 -5.05 23.57 9.93
N ILE A 130 -3.89 23.78 9.30
CA ILE A 130 -2.84 24.64 9.82
C ILE A 130 -3.10 26.05 9.31
N VAL A 131 -3.34 26.99 10.20
CA VAL A 131 -3.48 28.41 9.82
C VAL A 131 -2.09 28.99 9.61
N ILE A 132 -1.81 29.48 8.41
CA ILE A 132 -0.50 30.07 8.05
C ILE A 132 -0.49 31.60 8.17
N GLN A 133 -1.67 32.20 8.17
CA GLN A 133 -1.89 33.63 8.32
C GLN A 133 -3.25 33.86 8.95
N ASN A 134 -3.32 34.75 9.95
CA ASN A 134 -4.58 35.19 10.54
C ASN A 134 -4.70 36.72 10.59
N ARG A 135 -5.76 37.29 9.98
CA ARG A 135 -6.19 38.70 10.15
C ARG A 135 -7.65 38.78 10.61
N TYR A 136 -7.93 39.68 11.53
CA TYR A 136 -9.29 39.97 11.97
C TYR A 136 -9.54 41.44 12.33
N ASN A 137 -8.54 42.20 12.78
CA ASN A 137 -8.72 43.58 13.26
C ASN A 137 -7.66 44.58 12.75
N GLY A 138 -6.62 44.13 12.06
CA GLY A 138 -5.55 44.99 11.55
C GLY A 138 -4.61 45.52 12.63
N SER A 139 -4.58 44.91 13.83
CA SER A 139 -3.70 45.31 14.92
C SER A 139 -2.22 45.01 14.68
N LEU A 140 -1.92 44.05 13.80
CA LEU A 140 -0.57 43.71 13.39
C LEU A 140 -0.28 44.32 12.02
N ASP A 141 0.84 45.03 11.94
CA ASP A 141 1.36 45.55 10.67
C ASP A 141 1.99 44.43 9.84
N PHE A 142 1.62 44.40 8.55
CA PHE A 142 2.08 43.44 7.55
C PHE A 142 3.02 44.08 6.52
N ASP A 143 3.28 45.39 6.59
CA ASP A 143 4.33 46.06 5.81
C ASP A 143 5.70 45.75 6.43
N ARG A 144 6.19 44.54 6.18
CA ARG A 144 7.38 43.97 6.83
C ARG A 144 8.49 43.64 5.85
N GLY A 145 9.72 43.60 6.36
CA GLY A 145 10.89 43.22 5.57
C GLY A 145 10.92 41.73 5.22
N TRP A 146 11.77 41.35 4.26
CA TRP A 146 11.94 39.96 3.83
C TRP A 146 12.25 39.00 4.99
N ASN A 147 13.15 39.39 5.90
CA ASN A 147 13.55 38.52 7.02
C ASN A 147 12.36 38.20 7.93
N GLU A 148 11.48 39.17 8.19
CA GLU A 148 10.27 38.94 9.00
C GLU A 148 9.28 38.01 8.28
N PHE A 149 9.10 38.15 6.97
CA PHE A 149 8.28 37.20 6.20
C PHE A 149 8.90 35.80 6.12
N ARG A 150 10.23 35.69 6.11
CA ARG A 150 10.94 34.41 6.16
C ARG A 150 10.70 33.70 7.49
N ASP A 151 10.89 34.42 8.60
CA ASP A 151 10.93 33.85 9.97
C ASP A 151 9.52 33.73 10.60
N GLY A 152 8.61 34.62 10.20
CA GLY A 152 7.28 34.78 10.79
C GLY A 152 7.21 35.95 11.77
N PHE A 153 6.01 36.49 11.97
CA PHE A 153 5.76 37.61 12.90
C PHE A 153 4.32 37.57 13.44
N GLY A 154 4.09 38.27 14.55
CA GLY A 154 2.81 38.28 15.25
C GLY A 154 2.71 37.23 16.35
N ASP A 155 1.47 36.96 16.76
CA ASP A 155 1.14 36.06 17.87
C ASP A 155 0.15 35.00 17.35
N LEU A 156 0.47 33.72 17.54
CA LEU A 156 -0.32 32.60 17.03
C LEU A 156 -1.74 32.56 17.63
N ASP A 157 -1.97 33.19 18.79
CA ASP A 157 -3.29 33.35 19.40
C ASP A 157 -4.06 34.60 18.90
N LYS A 158 -3.44 35.43 18.04
CA LYS A 158 -3.99 36.68 17.50
C LYS A 158 -3.75 36.78 15.98
N GLU A 159 -3.35 37.95 15.50
CA GLU A 159 -2.92 38.15 14.12
C GLU A 159 -1.47 37.69 13.98
N PHE A 160 -1.17 36.95 12.91
CA PHE A 160 0.17 36.47 12.65
C PHE A 160 0.40 36.09 11.19
N TRP A 161 1.69 35.97 10.86
CA TRP A 161 2.23 35.27 9.71
C TRP A 161 3.17 34.16 10.20
N LEU A 162 2.92 32.91 9.79
CA LEU A 162 3.65 31.75 10.34
C LEU A 162 5.15 31.76 10.01
N GLY A 163 5.52 32.33 8.85
CA GLY A 163 6.88 32.34 8.31
C GLY A 163 7.05 31.40 7.12
N LEU A 164 7.71 31.88 6.06
CA LEU A 164 7.93 31.11 4.83
C LEU A 164 8.77 29.85 5.06
N GLU A 165 9.74 29.88 5.98
CA GLU A 165 10.54 28.69 6.29
C GLU A 165 9.67 27.56 6.86
N LYS A 166 8.79 27.87 7.82
CA LYS A 166 7.87 26.89 8.40
C LYS A 166 6.87 26.38 7.36
N VAL A 167 6.32 27.27 6.53
CA VAL A 167 5.42 26.88 5.43
C VAL A 167 6.14 25.97 4.43
N HIS A 168 7.39 26.28 4.08
CA HIS A 168 8.21 25.45 3.20
C HIS A 168 8.45 24.07 3.80
N LEU A 169 8.78 23.99 5.10
CA LEU A 169 8.97 22.71 5.80
C LEU A 169 7.70 21.85 5.78
N ILE A 170 6.56 22.45 6.14
CA ILE A 170 5.24 21.78 6.17
C ILE A 170 4.83 21.29 4.77
N THR A 171 5.12 22.05 3.72
CA THR A 171 4.76 21.69 2.34
C THR A 171 5.72 20.69 1.71
N LYS A 172 7.02 20.77 2.00
CA LYS A 172 8.05 19.83 1.48
C LYS A 172 7.95 18.43 2.05
N ALA A 173 7.59 18.30 3.33
CA ALA A 173 7.40 16.98 3.95
C ALA A 173 6.34 16.12 3.26
N ARG A 174 5.43 16.72 2.48
CA ARG A 174 4.42 16.02 1.68
C ARG A 174 5.01 15.13 0.58
N THR A 175 6.22 15.43 0.10
CA THR A 175 6.80 14.77 -1.07
C THR A 175 7.63 13.53 -0.71
N LEU A 176 7.92 13.29 0.58
CA LEU A 176 8.88 12.28 1.04
C LEU A 176 8.26 11.20 1.95
N SER A 177 7.06 10.69 1.62
CA SER A 177 6.60 9.41 2.17
C SER A 177 6.44 8.39 1.04
N SER A 178 7.45 7.53 0.89
CA SER A 178 7.58 6.54 -0.18
C SER A 178 6.81 5.25 0.07
N THR A 179 5.74 5.28 0.87
CA THR A 179 4.97 4.08 1.21
C THR A 179 3.47 4.34 1.06
N GLY A 180 2.97 4.18 -0.16
CA GLY A 180 1.75 3.43 -0.49
C GLY A 180 0.40 3.76 0.16
N GLY A 181 0.24 4.87 0.88
CA GLY A 181 -1.04 5.28 1.46
C GLY A 181 -1.23 6.78 1.29
N CYS A 182 -2.32 7.17 0.61
CA CYS A 182 -2.70 8.53 0.25
C CYS A 182 -2.28 9.57 1.30
N CYS A 183 -1.29 10.40 0.95
CA CYS A 183 -0.70 11.40 1.83
C CYS A 183 -1.80 12.23 2.50
N SER A 184 -1.93 12.16 3.83
CA SER A 184 -2.73 13.14 4.56
C SER A 184 -2.07 14.49 4.39
N ALA A 185 -2.55 15.24 3.41
CA ALA A 185 -1.94 16.47 2.99
C ALA A 185 -2.24 17.55 4.05
N ASN A 186 -1.21 18.21 4.59
CA ASN A 186 -1.34 19.33 5.53
C ASN A 186 -2.23 20.43 4.92
N LYS A 187 -3.43 20.65 5.43
CA LYS A 187 -4.29 21.69 4.87
C LYS A 187 -3.84 23.05 5.39
N LEU A 188 -3.62 24.02 4.50
CA LEU A 188 -3.18 25.37 4.89
C LEU A 188 -4.31 26.37 4.71
N GLN A 189 -4.52 27.22 5.71
CA GLN A 189 -5.59 28.22 5.71
C GLN A 189 -5.02 29.63 5.88
N LEU A 190 -5.54 30.55 5.05
CA LEU A 190 -5.37 31.99 5.19
C LEU A 190 -6.69 32.57 5.71
N ASN A 191 -6.66 33.23 6.86
CA ASN A 191 -7.82 33.93 7.40
C ASN A 191 -7.70 35.43 7.13
N GLY A 192 -8.78 36.04 6.63
CA GLY A 192 -8.86 37.49 6.53
C GLY A 192 -10.28 37.98 6.56
N THR A 193 -10.54 39.01 7.37
CA THR A 193 -11.71 39.87 7.23
C THR A 193 -11.31 41.07 6.36
N GLU A 194 -12.10 41.39 5.34
CA GLU A 194 -11.94 42.64 4.60
C GLU A 194 -12.33 43.81 5.53
N HIS A 195 -11.37 44.41 6.22
CA HIS A 195 -11.50 45.78 6.68
C HIS A 195 -10.78 46.67 5.68
N LYS A 196 -11.56 47.35 4.84
CA LYS A 196 -11.09 48.48 4.03
C LYS A 196 -10.38 49.45 4.98
N ALA A 197 -9.07 49.57 4.85
CA ALA A 197 -8.35 50.68 5.45
C ALA A 197 -8.99 52.00 4.96
N PRO A 198 -9.20 53.00 5.81
CA PRO A 198 -9.50 54.35 5.35
C PRO A 198 -8.34 54.79 4.45
N LEU A 199 -8.64 55.10 3.19
CA LEU A 199 -7.73 55.81 2.32
C LEU A 199 -7.64 57.25 2.84
N ASP A 200 -6.69 57.53 3.74
CA ASP A 200 -6.29 58.91 4.00
C ASP A 200 -5.31 59.35 2.89
N ARG A 201 -5.80 60.24 2.02
CA ARG A 201 -5.02 61.16 1.19
C ARG A 201 -5.53 62.57 1.41
#